data_AF-A0AAW8KC35-F1
#
_entry.id   AF-A0AAW8KC35-F1
#
_cell.length_a   1.000
_cell.length_b   1.000
_cell.length_c   1.000
_cell.angle_alpha   90.00
_cell.angle_beta   90.00
_cell.angle_gamma   90.00
#
_symmetry.space_group_name_H-M   'P 1'
#
loop_
_entity.id
_entity.type
_entity.pdbx_description
1 polymer ?
#
loop_
_entity_poly.entity_id
_entity_poly.type
_entity_poly.pdbx_seq_one_letter_code
_entity_poly.pdbx_strand_id
1 'polypeptide(L)' 'SKLYNIPSTGLRFFTVYGPAGRPDMAYFGFTNKLLKGETIEIFNYGNCKRDFTYIDDIVEGVKRVMQAPPE' A
#
# COMPACT_ATOMS: atom_id res chain seq x y z
N SER A 1 11.02 -22.20 1.17
CA SER A 1 12.42 -22.09 0.68
C SER A 1 12.98 -23.50 0.47
N LYS A 2 13.10 -23.96 -0.80
CA LYS A 2 13.37 -25.38 -1.13
C LYS A 2 14.73 -25.93 -0.64
N LEU A 3 15.70 -25.06 -0.38
CA LEU A 3 17.05 -25.47 0.07
C LEU A 3 17.16 -25.69 1.59
N TYR A 4 16.32 -25.03 2.39
CA TYR A 4 16.48 -24.97 3.86
C TYR A 4 15.19 -25.27 4.62
N ASN A 5 14.10 -25.67 3.93
CA ASN A 5 12.79 -25.91 4.52
C ASN A 5 12.26 -24.79 5.42
N ILE A 6 12.73 -23.55 5.20
CA ILE A 6 12.20 -22.38 5.90
C ILE A 6 10.84 -22.06 5.28
N PRO A 7 9.74 -22.10 6.05
CA PRO A 7 8.43 -21.65 5.59
C PRO A 7 8.51 -20.14 5.37
N SER A 8 8.09 -19.67 4.19
CA SER A 8 8.22 -18.27 3.81
C SER A 8 7.03 -17.85 2.97
N THR A 9 6.32 -16.82 3.42
CA THR A 9 5.19 -16.23 2.69
C THR A 9 5.59 -14.86 2.15
N GLY A 10 5.60 -14.72 0.83
CA GLY A 10 5.82 -13.42 0.19
C GLY A 10 4.50 -12.69 -0.01
N LEU A 11 4.35 -11.51 0.59
CA LEU A 11 3.18 -10.65 0.41
C LEU A 11 3.51 -9.50 -0.54
N ARG A 12 2.74 -9.37 -1.63
CA ARG A 12 2.85 -8.27 -2.59
C ARG A 12 1.75 -7.26 -2.32
N PHE A 13 2.10 -6.18 -1.64
CA PHE A 13 1.19 -5.07 -1.41
C PHE A 13 1.22 -4.08 -2.57
N PHE A 14 0.06 -3.47 -2.84
CA PHE A 14 -0.06 -2.30 -3.71
C PHE A 14 0.15 -1.02 -2.88
N THR A 15 -0.44 0.10 -3.30
CA THR A 15 -0.30 1.35 -2.56
C THR A 15 -1.17 1.27 -1.30
N VAL A 16 -0.54 1.44 -0.13
CA VAL A 16 -1.25 1.42 1.16
C VAL A 16 -1.43 2.86 1.65
N TYR A 17 -2.64 3.20 2.09
CA TYR A 17 -2.96 4.52 2.64
C TYR A 17 -3.65 4.41 4.01
N GLY A 18 -3.49 5.43 4.84
CA GLY A 18 -4.11 5.50 6.15
C GLY A 18 -3.35 6.37 7.16
N PRO A 19 -3.81 6.41 8.42
CA PRO A 19 -3.11 7.07 9.52
C PRO A 19 -1.68 6.55 9.67
N ALA A 20 -0.76 7.44 10.10
CA ALA A 20 0.67 7.14 10.20
C ALA A 20 1.32 6.66 8.87
N GLY A 21 0.68 6.93 7.75
CA GLY A 21 1.22 6.65 6.43
C GLY A 21 2.45 7.49 6.12
N ARG A 22 3.21 7.09 5.09
CA ARG A 22 4.45 7.79 4.75
C ARG A 22 4.17 9.09 3.98
N PRO A 23 4.79 10.23 4.36
CA PRO A 23 4.52 11.53 3.75
C PRO A 23 5.03 11.68 2.31
N ASP A 24 5.91 10.77 1.86
CA ASP A 24 6.45 10.71 0.50
C ASP A 24 5.50 10.03 -0.51
N MET A 25 4.39 9.45 -0.05
CA MET A 25 3.42 8.77 -0.88
C MET A 25 2.44 9.73 -1.57
N ALA A 26 1.94 9.31 -2.73
CA ALA A 26 1.11 10.14 -3.61
C ALA A 26 -0.09 10.78 -2.92
N TYR A 27 -0.78 10.07 -2.02
CA TYR A 27 -1.97 10.60 -1.32
C TYR A 27 -1.63 11.77 -0.40
N PHE A 28 -0.52 11.73 0.34
CA PHE A 28 -0.04 12.88 1.12
C PHE A 28 0.39 14.04 0.22
N GLY A 29 1.04 13.74 -0.90
CA GLY A 29 1.39 14.74 -1.91
C GLY A 29 0.17 15.49 -2.43
N PHE A 30 -0.91 14.79 -2.76
CA PHE A 30 -2.16 15.40 -3.22
C PHE A 30 -2.84 16.23 -2.14
N THR A 31 -2.96 15.70 -0.92
CA THR A 31 -3.56 16.45 0.20
C THR A 31 -2.76 17.70 0.54
N ASN A 32 -1.42 17.62 0.56
CA ASN A 32 -0.56 18.77 0.82
C ASN A 32 -0.66 19.83 -0.29
N LYS A 33 -0.67 19.42 -1.56
CA LYS A 33 -0.87 20.34 -2.69
C LYS A 33 -2.23 21.04 -2.61
N LEU A 34 -3.28 20.27 -2.31
CA LEU A 34 -4.63 20.80 -2.12
C LEU A 34 -4.69 21.84 -0.98
N LEU A 35 -4.09 21.55 0.17
CA LEU A 35 -4.04 22.45 1.32
C LEU A 35 -3.27 23.75 1.04
N LYS A 36 -2.26 23.68 0.17
CA LYS A 36 -1.46 24.84 -0.25
C LYS A 36 -2.07 25.62 -1.42
N GLY A 37 -3.18 25.15 -1.99
CA GLY A 37 -3.78 25.72 -3.20
C GLY A 37 -2.93 25.48 -4.47
N GLU A 38 -2.02 24.51 -4.44
CA GLU A 38 -1.19 24.13 -5.59
C GLU A 38 -1.96 23.20 -6.54
N THR A 39 -1.65 23.30 -7.83
CA THR A 39 -2.27 22.45 -8.86
C THR A 39 -1.85 20.99 -8.69
N ILE A 40 -2.84 20.09 -8.66
CA ILE A 40 -2.62 18.64 -8.67
C ILE A 40 -2.35 18.21 -10.11
N GLU A 41 -1.19 17.58 -10.34
CA GLU A 41 -0.82 17.05 -11.65
C GLU A 41 -1.57 15.75 -11.92
N ILE A 42 -2.36 15.75 -12.99
CA ILE A 42 -3.08 14.58 -13.46
C ILE A 42 -2.27 13.94 -14.58
N PHE A 43 -1.68 12.78 -14.31
CA PHE A 43 -0.98 12.00 -15.31
C PHE A 43 -1.96 11.18 -16.16
N ASN A 44 -1.61 10.97 -17.43
CA ASN A 44 -2.36 10.11 -18.36
C ASN A 44 -3.85 10.50 -18.54
N TYR A 45 -4.17 11.81 -18.57
CA TYR A 45 -5.54 12.33 -18.72
C TYR A 45 -6.55 11.75 -17.70
N GLY A 46 -6.09 11.30 -16.53
CA GLY A 46 -6.95 10.69 -15.51
C GLY A 46 -7.27 9.21 -15.72
N ASN A 47 -6.73 8.58 -16.78
CA ASN A 47 -6.94 7.14 -17.05
C ASN A 47 -6.02 6.22 -16.24
N CYS A 48 -5.18 6.76 -15.36
CA CYS A 48 -4.30 5.98 -14.51
C CYS A 48 -5.09 5.42 -13.31
N LYS A 49 -5.42 4.12 -13.35
CA LYS A 49 -6.00 3.40 -12.21
C LYS A 49 -4.87 2.87 -11.33
N ARG A 50 -4.89 3.23 -10.05
CA ARG A 50 -3.99 2.68 -9.03
C ARG A 50 -4.81 2.04 -7.93
N ASP A 51 -4.37 0.87 -7.49
CA ASP A 51 -4.98 0.17 -6.37
C ASP A 51 -4.47 0.76 -5.05
N PHE A 52 -5.43 1.22 -4.24
CA PHE A 52 -5.21 1.73 -2.90
C PHE A 52 -5.95 0.85 -1.90
N THR A 53 -5.22 0.34 -0.91
CA THR A 53 -5.78 -0.48 0.16
C THR A 53 -5.59 0.24 1.49
N TYR A 54 -6.62 0.24 2.33
CA TYR A 54 -6.55 0.88 3.63
C TYR A 54 -5.66 0.08 4.58
N ILE A 55 -4.94 0.77 5.47
CA ILE A 55 -3.97 0.14 6.36
C ILE A 55 -4.57 -0.94 7.26
N ASP A 56 -5.81 -0.77 7.73
CA ASP A 56 -6.44 -1.75 8.63
C ASP A 56 -6.70 -3.08 7.91
N ASP A 57 -7.07 -3.05 6.63
CA ASP A 57 -7.26 -4.25 5.81
C ASP A 57 -5.94 -5.00 5.62
N ILE A 58 -4.84 -4.27 5.44
CA ILE A 58 -3.49 -4.85 5.32
C ILE A 58 -3.07 -5.50 6.63
N VAL A 59 -3.29 -4.82 7.76
CA VAL A 59 -2.96 -5.34 9.09
C VAL A 59 -3.73 -6.63 9.37
N GLU A 60 -5.02 -6.65 9.07
CA GLU A 60 -5.86 -7.84 9.23
C GLU A 60 -5.39 -8.98 8.30
N GLY A 61 -5.09 -8.68 7.04
CA GLY A 61 -4.57 -9.66 6.08
C GLY A 61 -3.26 -10.30 6.55
N VAL A 62 -2.32 -9.49 7.04
CA VAL A 62 -1.03 -9.98 7.58
C VAL A 62 -1.25 -10.88 8.79
N LYS A 63 -2.10 -10.45 9.74
CA LYS A 63 -2.41 -11.25 10.94
C LYS A 63 -2.94 -12.64 10.60
N ARG A 64 -3.84 -12.73 9.62
CA ARG A 64 -4.40 -14.02 9.16
C ARG A 64 -3.37 -14.90 8.47
N VAL A 65 -2.54 -14.32 7.61
CA VAL A 65 -1.49 -15.07 6.90
C VAL A 65 -0.45 -15.64 7.87
N MET A 66 -0.12 -14.91 8.94
CA MET A 66 0.81 -15.40 9.96
C MET A 66 0.31 -16.65 10.69
N GLN A 67 -1.01 -16.88 10.73
CA GLN A 67 -1.60 -18.06 11.39
C GLN A 67 -1.60 -19.31 10.49
N ALA A 68 -1.36 -19.15 9.18
CA ALA A 68 -1.41 -20.22 8.20
C ALA A 68 -0.08 -20.29 7.43
N PRO A 69 0.96 -20.94 8.00
CA PRO A 69 2.23 -21.10 7.31
C PRO A 69 2.03 -21.91 6.01
N PRO A 70 2.76 -21.58 4.94
CA PRO A 70 2.69 -22.29 3.67
C PRO A 70 3.30 -23.69 3.82
N GLU A 71 2.69 -24.67 3.16
CA GLU A 71 3.15 -26.06 3.08
C GLU A 71 4.43 -26.22 2.24
#